data_AF-A0A2D4KS09-F1
#
_entry.id   AF-A0A2D4KS09-F1
#
_cell.length_a   1.000
_cell.length_b   1.000
_cell.length_c   1.000
_cell.angle_alpha   90.00
_cell.angle_beta   90.00
_cell.angle_gamma   90.00
#
_symmetry.space_group_name_H-M   'P 1'
#
loop_
_entity.id
_entity.type
_entity.pdbx_description
1 polymer ?
#
loop_
_entity_poly.entity_id
_entity_poly.type
_entity_poly.pdbx_seq_one_letter_code
_entity_poly.pdbx_strand_id
1 'polypeptide(L)'
;KILRLLCTVARLLPQRMTFYTTLVGLLNASNYNFGGEFVEAMIRQLKECMKANLYNEAVYLVRFLSDLVNCHVIAAPSMVAMFENFVNVTQEEDVPQVRCDWYVYAFLSSLPWVGKELY
;
A
#
# COMPACT_ATOMS: atom_id res chain seq x y z
N LYS A 1 -18.09 8.88 3.32
CA LYS A 1 -17.64 9.27 4.68
C LYS A 1 -16.73 8.21 5.31
N ILE A 2 -17.13 6.92 5.32
CA ILE A 2 -16.32 5.82 5.88
C ILE A 2 -14.99 5.62 5.14
N LEU A 3 -15.00 5.60 3.81
CA LEU A 3 -13.78 5.48 2.98
C LEU A 3 -12.69 6.51 3.38
N ARG A 4 -13.07 7.78 3.53
CA ARG A 4 -12.14 8.85 3.91
C ARG A 4 -11.53 8.62 5.30
N LEU A 5 -12.32 8.13 6.26
CA LEU A 5 -11.82 7.82 7.60
C LEU A 5 -10.83 6.66 7.55
N LEU A 6 -11.15 5.59 6.81
CA LEU A 6 -10.27 4.42 6.65
C LEU A 6 -8.94 4.79 5.97
N CYS A 7 -8.97 5.58 4.89
CA CYS A 7 -7.74 6.09 4.26
C CYS A 7 -6.93 6.99 5.21
N THR A 8 -7.60 7.76 6.07
CA THR A 8 -6.94 8.63 7.04
C THR A 8 -6.22 7.81 8.12
N VAL A 9 -6.86 6.77 8.67
CA VAL A 9 -6.23 5.91 9.69
C VAL A 9 -5.13 5.03 9.10
N ALA A 10 -5.27 4.58 7.85
CA ALA A 10 -4.22 3.86 7.13
C ALA A 10 -2.92 4.68 7.02
N ARG A 11 -3.05 6.00 6.91
CA ARG A 11 -1.94 6.96 6.83
C ARG A 11 -1.40 7.39 8.20
N LEU A 12 -2.29 7.64 9.17
CA LEU A 12 -1.93 8.28 10.45
C LEU A 12 -1.68 7.31 11.60
N LEU A 13 -2.11 6.04 11.50
CA LEU A 13 -2.03 5.06 12.60
C LEU A 13 -1.38 3.74 12.15
N PRO A 14 -0.13 3.75 11.66
CA PRO A 14 0.55 2.54 11.20
C PRO A 14 0.73 1.46 12.29
N GLN A 15 0.81 1.86 13.57
CA GLN A 15 0.91 0.94 14.70
C GLN A 15 -0.32 0.05 14.92
N ARG A 16 -1.46 0.38 14.30
CA ARG A 16 -2.69 -0.42 14.35
C ARG A 16 -3.11 -0.93 12.97
N MET A 17 -2.16 -1.01 12.03
CA MET A 17 -2.42 -1.35 10.64
C MET A 17 -3.25 -2.63 10.47
N THR A 18 -2.82 -3.74 11.08
CA THR A 18 -3.44 -5.07 10.92
C THR A 18 -4.90 -5.12 11.41
N PHE A 19 -5.25 -4.29 12.40
CA PHE A 19 -6.62 -4.17 12.87
C PHE A 19 -7.51 -3.54 11.78
N TYR A 20 -7.03 -2.49 11.12
CA TYR A 20 -7.78 -1.79 10.09
C TYR A 20 -7.84 -2.57 8.77
N THR A 21 -6.78 -3.29 8.38
CA THR A 21 -6.80 -4.15 7.19
C THR A 21 -7.77 -5.31 7.37
N THR A 22 -7.81 -5.93 8.56
CA THR A 22 -8.81 -6.96 8.89
C THR A 22 -10.24 -6.40 8.80
N LEU A 23 -10.49 -5.21 9.34
CA LEU A 23 -11.80 -4.54 9.22
C LEU A 23 -12.19 -4.32 7.76
N VAL A 24 -11.25 -3.87 6.93
CA VAL A 24 -11.47 -3.71 5.48
C VAL A 24 -11.74 -5.05 4.81
N GLY A 25 -11.05 -6.12 5.20
CA GLY A 25 -11.31 -7.49 4.72
C GLY A 25 -12.75 -7.95 4.99
N LEU A 26 -13.24 -7.74 6.22
CA LEU A 26 -14.63 -8.06 6.58
C LEU A 26 -15.65 -7.23 5.79
N LEU A 27 -15.36 -5.94 5.58
CA LEU A 27 -16.22 -5.06 4.77
C LEU A 27 -16.22 -5.48 3.30
N ASN A 28 -15.08 -5.88 2.75
CA ASN A 28 -14.97 -6.41 1.39
C ASN A 28 -15.76 -7.72 1.21
N ALA A 29 -15.65 -8.64 2.18
CA ALA A 29 -16.43 -9.89 2.16
C ALA A 29 -17.95 -9.64 2.20
N SER A 30 -18.38 -8.54 2.83
CA SER A 30 -19.79 -8.13 2.89
C SER A 30 -20.25 -7.35 1.65
N ASN A 31 -19.35 -6.57 1.04
CA ASN A 31 -19.62 -5.75 -0.12
C ASN A 31 -18.34 -5.59 -0.97
N TYR A 32 -18.25 -6.35 -2.05
CA TYR A 32 -17.09 -6.35 -2.94
C TYR A 32 -16.86 -5.00 -3.64
N ASN A 33 -17.95 -4.29 -3.98
CA ASN A 33 -17.84 -2.96 -4.61
C ASN A 33 -17.17 -1.96 -3.67
N PHE A 34 -17.47 -2.04 -2.36
CA PHE A 34 -16.81 -1.21 -1.35
C PHE A 34 -15.31 -1.49 -1.27
N GLY A 35 -14.89 -2.76 -1.33
CA GLY A 35 -13.47 -3.10 -1.35
C GLY A 35 -12.75 -2.51 -2.55
N GLY A 36 -13.34 -2.61 -3.74
CA GLY A 36 -12.82 -1.99 -4.97
C GLY A 36 -12.68 -0.47 -4.85
N GLU A 37 -13.74 0.22 -4.42
CA GLU A 37 -13.72 1.68 -4.20
C GLU A 37 -12.66 2.09 -3.16
N PHE A 38 -12.47 1.29 -2.12
CA PHE A 38 -11.47 1.53 -1.09
C PHE A 38 -10.04 1.40 -1.61
N VAL A 39 -9.73 0.34 -2.36
CA VAL A 39 -8.42 0.17 -2.98
C VAL A 39 -8.14 1.32 -3.96
N GLU A 40 -9.12 1.71 -4.76
CA GLU A 40 -8.98 2.85 -5.68
C GLU A 40 -8.71 4.17 -4.92
N ALA A 41 -9.41 4.41 -3.81
CA ALA A 41 -9.18 5.57 -2.94
C ALA A 41 -7.78 5.55 -2.30
N MET A 42 -7.28 4.37 -1.89
CA MET A 42 -5.93 4.20 -1.34
C MET A 42 -4.84 4.50 -2.37
N ILE A 43 -5.01 4.03 -3.62
CA ILE A 43 -4.06 4.32 -4.71
C ILE A 43 -4.07 5.81 -5.07
N ARG A 44 -5.25 6.46 -5.11
CA ARG A 44 -5.36 7.91 -5.27
C ARG A 44 -4.60 8.64 -4.15
N GLN A 45 -4.82 8.24 -2.90
CA GLN A 45 -4.16 8.84 -1.74
C GLN A 45 -2.64 8.65 -1.79
N LEU A 46 -2.16 7.48 -2.23
CA LEU A 46 -0.73 7.22 -2.40
C LEU A 46 -0.12 8.18 -3.43
N LYS A 47 -0.76 8.34 -4.60
CA LYS A 47 -0.31 9.29 -5.64
C LYS A 47 -0.28 10.73 -5.13
N GLU A 48 -1.28 11.13 -4.34
CA GLU A 48 -1.32 12.46 -3.71
C GLU A 48 -0.19 12.65 -2.69
N CYS A 49 0.08 11.67 -1.82
CA CYS A 49 1.20 11.73 -0.87
C CYS A 49 2.54 11.86 -1.59
N MET A 50 2.74 11.09 -2.66
CA MET A 50 3.95 11.17 -3.49
C MET A 50 4.11 12.55 -4.14
N LYS A 51 3.03 13.11 -4.68
CA LYS A 51 3.03 14.45 -5.28
C LYS A 51 3.33 15.55 -4.25
N ALA A 52 2.90 15.37 -3.01
CA ALA A 52 3.13 16.29 -1.90
C ALA A 52 4.48 16.06 -1.18
N ASN A 53 5.34 15.16 -1.66
CA ASN A 53 6.59 14.75 -1.02
C ASN A 53 6.42 14.15 0.40
N LEU A 54 5.24 13.60 0.71
CA LEU A 54 4.92 12.93 1.98
C LEU A 54 5.36 11.46 1.94
N TYR A 55 6.64 11.24 1.65
CA TYR A 55 7.23 9.92 1.41
C TYR A 55 7.16 8.98 2.62
N ASN A 56 7.25 9.51 3.84
CA ASN A 56 7.12 8.70 5.06
C ASN A 56 5.71 8.12 5.21
N GLU A 57 4.70 8.93 4.89
CA GLU A 57 3.30 8.52 4.97
C GLU A 57 2.92 7.58 3.82
N ALA A 58 3.49 7.81 2.64
CA ALA A 58 3.32 6.92 1.49
C ALA A 58 3.79 5.48 1.79
N VAL A 59 4.87 5.30 2.58
CA VAL A 59 5.31 3.97 3.02
C VAL A 59 4.23 3.25 3.83
N TYR A 60 3.49 3.96 4.70
CA TYR A 60 2.41 3.35 5.46
C TYR A 60 1.27 2.89 4.57
N LEU A 61 0.94 3.65 3.53
CA LEU A 61 -0.06 3.26 2.53
C LEU A 61 0.37 2.02 1.75
N VAL A 62 1.65 1.92 1.37
CA VAL A 62 2.20 0.73 0.69
C VAL A 62 2.10 -0.49 1.59
N ARG A 63 2.53 -0.39 2.86
CA ARG A 63 2.41 -1.50 3.83
C ARG A 63 0.95 -1.91 4.06
N PHE A 64 0.03 -0.94 4.10
CA PHE A 64 -1.39 -1.21 4.23
C PHE A 64 -1.91 -1.99 3.03
N LEU A 65 -1.56 -1.58 1.80
CA LEU A 65 -1.91 -2.30 0.57
C LEU A 65 -1.30 -3.71 0.55
N SER A 66 -0.07 -3.87 1.05
CA SER A 66 0.56 -5.18 1.19
C SER A 66 -0.22 -6.10 2.11
N ASP A 67 -0.59 -5.64 3.31
CA ASP A 67 -1.31 -6.47 4.28
C ASP A 67 -2.76 -6.77 3.87
N LEU A 68 -3.35 -5.96 2.98
CA LEU A 68 -4.66 -6.27 2.36
C LEU A 68 -4.64 -7.52 1.47
N VAL A 69 -3.47 -7.99 1.03
CA VAL A 69 -3.35 -9.30 0.35
C VAL A 69 -3.69 -10.43 1.30
N ASN A 70 -3.14 -10.39 2.53
CA ASN A 70 -3.44 -11.36 3.58
C ASN A 70 -4.93 -11.36 3.97
N CYS A 71 -5.62 -10.24 3.76
CA CYS A 71 -7.05 -10.08 4.02
C CYS A 71 -7.94 -10.45 2.82
N HIS A 72 -7.37 -10.99 1.73
CA HIS A 72 -8.06 -11.32 0.48
C HIS A 72 -8.81 -10.14 -0.16
N VAL A 73 -8.32 -8.91 0.04
CA VAL A 73 -8.87 -7.70 -0.59
C VAL A 73 -8.13 -7.38 -1.89
N ILE A 74 -6.81 -7.63 -1.91
CA ILE A 74 -5.96 -7.43 -3.08
C ILE A 74 -5.38 -8.77 -3.51
N ALA A 75 -5.34 -9.04 -4.81
CA ALA A 75 -4.71 -10.24 -5.34
C ALA A 75 -3.17 -10.13 -5.26
N ALA A 76 -2.51 -11.19 -4.79
CA ALA A 76 -1.04 -11.24 -4.69
C ALA A 76 -0.31 -10.83 -5.99
N PRO A 77 -0.73 -11.27 -7.20
CA PRO A 77 -0.09 -10.84 -8.46
C PRO A 77 -0.10 -9.32 -8.66
N SER A 78 -1.14 -8.62 -8.20
CA SER A 78 -1.21 -7.16 -8.32
C SER A 78 -0.18 -6.46 -7.45
N MET A 79 0.10 -7.00 -6.25
CA MET A 79 1.14 -6.46 -5.38
C MET A 79 2.55 -6.78 -5.88
N VAL A 80 2.77 -7.99 -6.44
CA VAL A 80 4.05 -8.31 -7.11
C VAL A 80 4.31 -7.33 -8.24
N ALA A 81 3.35 -7.12 -9.14
CA ALA A 81 3.49 -6.18 -10.24
C ALA A 81 3.77 -4.74 -9.76
N MET A 82 3.18 -4.33 -8.64
CA MET A 82 3.48 -3.03 -8.03
C MET A 82 4.93 -2.95 -7.52
N PHE A 83 5.43 -4.01 -6.89
CA PHE A 83 6.81 -4.07 -6.40
C PHE A 83 7.85 -4.19 -7.51
N GLU A 84 7.56 -4.90 -8.60
CA GLU A 84 8.39 -4.91 -9.81
C GLU A 84 8.55 -3.48 -10.35
N ASN A 85 7.46 -2.73 -10.45
CA ASN A 85 7.51 -1.32 -10.85
C ASN A 85 8.32 -0.44 -9.88
N PHE A 86 8.29 -0.73 -8.58
CA PHE A 86 9.10 -0.01 -7.59
C PHE A 86 10.59 -0.29 -7.76
N VAL A 87 10.96 -1.55 -7.97
CA VAL A 87 12.36 -1.95 -8.18
C VAL A 87 12.87 -1.43 -9.52
N ASN A 88 12.04 -1.36 -10.56
CA ASN A 88 12.42 -0.81 -11.86
C ASN A 88 12.87 0.66 -11.78
N VAL A 89 12.48 1.42 -10.75
CA VAL A 89 12.99 2.79 -10.52
C VAL A 89 14.51 2.81 -10.32
N THR A 90 15.13 1.71 -9.85
CA THR A 90 16.59 1.64 -9.71
C THR A 90 17.32 1.56 -11.04
N GLN A 91 16.60 1.31 -12.15
CA GLN A 91 17.13 1.27 -13.50
C GLN A 91 16.93 2.61 -14.24
N GLU A 92 16.25 3.59 -13.64
CA GLU A 92 16.13 4.93 -14.21
C GLU A 92 17.52 5.61 -14.24
N GLU A 93 17.92 6.12 -15.39
CA GLU A 93 19.15 6.91 -15.55
C GLU A 93 18.93 8.36 -15.05
N ASP A 94 20.00 9.01 -14.60
CA ASP A 94 20.02 10.42 -14.17
C ASP A 94 19.05 10.79 -13.02
N VAL A 95 18.71 9.85 -12.15
CA VAL A 95 17.89 10.10 -10.96
C VAL A 95 18.71 10.20 -9.66
N PRO A 96 18.27 10.99 -8.66
CA PRO A 96 18.92 11.02 -7.35
C PRO A 96 18.84 9.67 -6.64
N GLN A 97 19.93 9.21 -6.03
CA GLN A 97 19.97 7.93 -5.30
C GLN A 97 18.86 7.81 -4.24
N VAL A 98 18.58 8.90 -3.52
CA VAL A 98 17.51 8.94 -2.49
C VAL A 98 16.11 8.62 -3.03
N ARG A 99 15.86 8.81 -4.33
CA ARG A 99 14.62 8.39 -5.00
C ARG A 99 14.54 6.88 -5.07
N CYS A 100 15.59 6.23 -5.59
CA CYS A 100 15.69 4.78 -5.69
C CYS A 100 15.61 4.12 -4.32
N ASP A 101 16.36 4.65 -3.35
CA ASP A 101 16.40 4.15 -1.97
C ASP A 101 15.01 4.12 -1.34
N TRP A 102 14.18 5.14 -1.59
CA TRP A 102 12.82 5.19 -1.05
C TRP A 102 11.93 4.07 -1.61
N TYR A 103 11.95 3.83 -2.93
CA TYR A 103 11.15 2.76 -3.54
C TYR A 103 11.59 1.36 -3.07
N VAL A 104 12.91 1.14 -2.97
CA VAL A 104 13.49 -0.10 -2.43
C VAL A 104 13.11 -0.26 -0.95
N TYR A 105 13.19 0.79 -0.14
CA TYR A 105 12.78 0.76 1.26
C TYR A 105 11.28 0.48 1.42
N ALA A 106 10.42 1.11 0.61
CA ALA A 106 8.98 0.87 0.64
C ALA A 106 8.64 -0.59 0.34
N PHE A 107 9.33 -1.19 -0.65
CA PHE A 107 9.22 -2.61 -0.96
C PHE A 107 9.74 -3.51 0.18
N LEU A 108 11.03 -3.42 0.52
CA LEU A 108 11.67 -4.33 1.48
C LEU A 108 11.03 -4.24 2.86
N SER A 109 10.67 -3.03 3.28
CA SER A 109 10.03 -2.85 4.57
C SER A 109 8.61 -3.40 4.61
N SER A 110 7.95 -3.68 3.49
CA SER A 110 6.60 -4.27 3.45
C SER A 110 6.59 -5.80 3.49
N LEU A 111 7.72 -6.45 3.19
CA LEU A 111 7.88 -7.90 3.19
C LEU A 111 7.58 -8.60 4.53
N PRO A 112 7.85 -8.01 5.72
CA PRO A 112 7.47 -8.64 6.99
C PRO A 112 5.96 -8.93 7.11
N TRP A 113 5.11 -8.20 6.39
CA TRP A 113 3.66 -8.41 6.41
C TRP A 113 3.17 -9.34 5.31
N VAL A 114 3.68 -9.21 4.09
CA VAL A 114 3.10 -9.90 2.91
C VAL A 114 4.05 -10.92 2.27
N GLY A 115 5.32 -10.94 2.64
CA GLY A 115 6.37 -11.65 1.89
C GLY A 115 6.11 -13.15 1.72
N LYS A 116 5.45 -13.80 2.69
CA LYS A 116 5.07 -15.21 2.60
C LYS A 116 3.99 -15.47 1.54
N GLU A 117 3.05 -14.55 1.36
CA GLU A 117 1.93 -14.70 0.43
C GLU A 117 2.32 -14.37 -1.02
N LEU A 118 3.47 -13.72 -1.21
CA LEU A 118 4.01 -13.38 -2.53
C LEU A 118 5.01 -14.40 -3.08
N TYR A 119 5.41 -15.40 -2.30
CA TYR A 119 6.42 -16.41 -2.63
C TYR A 119 5.80 -17.80 -2.74
#